data_AF-A0A3M7C7Y8-F1
#
_entry.id   AF-A0A3M7C7Y8-F1
#
_cell.length_a   1.000
_cell.length_b   1.000
_cell.length_c   1.000
_cell.angle_alpha   90.00
_cell.angle_beta   90.00
_cell.angle_gamma   90.00
#
_symmetry.space_group_name_H-M   'P 1'
#
loop_
_entity.id
_entity.type
_entity.pdbx_description
1 polymer ?
#
loop_
_entity_poly.entity_id
_entity_poly.type
_entity_poly.pdbx_seq_one_letter_code
_entity_poly.pdbx_strand_id
1 'polypeptide(L)'
;MHLSSTIATFITSAAVVDGLYFHVGPLNAVDTYNPPSHRVDFTVNNPDAVYAQGGSDAATCSLTWNTTAAPTCWTQCTGGSGTYYTRISPNLTYTCADDFSLDIWQSYVYELGNHNNASVTISPSSSTGGDSFGCTQDDQCKTCQTTKDGKGFDQSLEQFYGGAVPGGEIC
;
A
#
# COMPACT_ATOMS: atom_id res chain seq x y z
N MET A 1 60.27 7.80 -5.35
CA MET A 1 59.19 8.24 -4.45
C MET A 1 57.90 7.60 -4.96
N HIS A 2 57.44 6.52 -4.34
CA HIS A 2 56.17 5.87 -4.71
C HIS A 2 55.07 6.37 -3.77
N LEU A 3 54.07 7.05 -4.32
CA LEU A 3 52.83 7.39 -3.62
C LEU A 3 51.83 6.25 -3.86
N SER A 4 51.62 5.41 -2.86
CA SER A 4 50.49 4.47 -2.83
C SER A 4 49.24 5.23 -2.38
N SER A 5 48.29 5.44 -3.29
CA SER A 5 46.95 5.90 -2.97
C SER A 5 46.13 4.73 -2.43
N THR A 6 45.92 4.67 -1.13
CA THR A 6 44.93 3.79 -0.50
C THR A 6 43.53 4.33 -0.77
N ILE A 7 42.74 3.61 -1.55
CA ILE A 7 41.31 3.86 -1.71
C ILE A 7 40.62 3.35 -0.43
N ALA A 8 40.03 4.27 0.34
CA ALA A 8 39.18 3.93 1.48
C ALA A 8 37.79 3.56 0.95
N THR A 9 37.51 2.27 0.88
CA THR A 9 36.15 1.76 0.61
C THR A 9 35.32 1.95 1.87
N PHE A 10 34.48 2.99 1.89
CA PHE A 10 33.44 3.12 2.91
C PHE A 10 32.38 2.05 2.63
N ILE A 11 32.43 0.96 3.38
CA ILE A 11 31.31 0.03 3.47
C ILE A 11 30.25 0.75 4.31
N THR A 12 29.32 1.45 3.67
CA THR A 12 28.07 1.82 4.34
C THR A 12 27.32 0.52 4.56
N SER A 13 27.46 -0.05 5.77
CA SER A 13 26.52 -1.04 6.27
C SER A 13 25.14 -0.40 6.21
N ALA A 14 24.30 -0.81 5.25
CA ALA A 14 22.88 -0.52 5.30
C ALA A 14 22.38 -1.17 6.59
N ALA A 15 22.18 -0.35 7.62
CA ALA A 15 21.44 -0.78 8.78
C ALA A 15 20.06 -1.18 8.26
N VAL A 16 19.77 -2.48 8.26
CA VAL A 16 18.38 -2.93 8.35
C VAL A 16 17.88 -2.39 9.66
N VAL A 17 17.25 -1.21 9.62
CA VAL A 17 16.35 -0.81 10.69
C VAL A 17 15.29 -1.90 10.70
N ASP A 18 15.10 -2.58 11.84
CA ASP A 18 13.85 -3.28 12.13
C ASP A 18 12.74 -2.22 12.04
N GLY A 19 12.27 -2.01 10.82
CA GLY A 19 11.49 -0.86 10.41
C GLY A 19 10.03 -1.27 10.39
N LEU A 20 9.18 -0.38 10.89
CA LEU A 20 7.75 -0.42 10.66
C LEU A 20 7.47 -0.73 9.18
N TYR A 21 6.41 -1.49 8.93
CA TYR A 21 5.92 -1.84 7.59
C TYR A 21 4.40 -1.88 7.60
N PHE A 22 3.81 -1.78 6.42
CA PHE A 22 2.40 -2.11 6.25
C PHE A 22 2.27 -3.55 5.80
N HIS A 23 1.56 -4.33 6.61
CA HIS A 23 1.05 -5.61 6.21
C HIS A 23 -0.27 -5.40 5.48
N VAL A 24 -0.35 -5.82 4.21
CA VAL A 24 -1.52 -5.65 3.36
C VAL A 24 -2.09 -7.01 2.99
N GLY A 25 -3.31 -7.30 3.42
CA GLY A 25 -4.00 -8.53 3.05
C GLY A 25 -5.17 -8.88 3.97
N PRO A 26 -6.08 -9.78 3.54
CA PRO A 26 -6.22 -10.26 2.17
C PRO A 26 -6.64 -9.11 1.23
N LEU A 27 -6.14 -9.11 -0.01
CA LEU A 27 -6.51 -8.12 -1.03
C LEU A 27 -7.41 -8.78 -2.08
N ASN A 28 -8.48 -8.09 -2.46
CA ASN A 28 -9.44 -8.51 -3.47
C ASN A 28 -9.76 -7.34 -4.40
N ALA A 29 -9.39 -7.45 -5.67
CA ALA A 29 -9.71 -6.49 -6.73
C ALA A 29 -10.69 -7.12 -7.74
N VAL A 30 -11.69 -6.37 -8.17
CA VAL A 30 -12.74 -6.83 -9.10
C VAL A 30 -13.04 -5.75 -10.11
N ASP A 31 -12.97 -6.11 -11.39
CA ASP A 31 -13.46 -5.31 -12.50
C ASP A 31 -14.65 -6.00 -13.15
N THR A 32 -15.71 -5.26 -13.41
CA THR A 32 -16.85 -5.66 -14.24
C THR A 32 -16.86 -4.77 -15.47
N TYR A 33 -17.06 -5.32 -16.66
CA TYR A 33 -16.93 -4.58 -17.93
C TYR A 33 -18.24 -4.02 -18.48
N ASN A 34 -19.40 -4.55 -18.08
CA ASN A 34 -20.69 -4.11 -18.62
C ASN A 34 -21.85 -4.20 -17.59
N PRO A 35 -22.24 -3.06 -16.96
CA PRO A 35 -21.59 -1.75 -17.03
C PRO A 35 -20.20 -1.75 -16.35
N PRO A 36 -19.30 -0.81 -16.67
CA PRO A 36 -17.99 -0.71 -16.03
C PRO A 36 -18.14 -0.42 -14.54
N SER A 37 -17.53 -1.25 -13.71
CA SER A 37 -17.46 -1.10 -12.26
C SER A 37 -16.16 -1.70 -11.75
N HIS A 38 -15.59 -1.06 -10.74
CA HIS A 38 -14.30 -1.43 -10.18
C HIS A 38 -14.38 -1.43 -8.66
N ARG A 39 -13.71 -2.39 -8.03
CA ARG A 39 -13.65 -2.50 -6.57
C ARG A 39 -12.30 -3.04 -6.14
N VAL A 40 -11.70 -2.43 -5.12
CA VAL A 40 -10.49 -2.94 -4.45
C VAL A 40 -10.74 -2.92 -2.95
N ASP A 41 -10.71 -4.10 -2.33
CA ASP A 41 -10.85 -4.30 -0.89
C ASP A 41 -9.57 -4.90 -0.32
N PHE A 42 -9.13 -4.42 0.84
CA PHE A 42 -8.05 -5.04 1.58
C PHE A 42 -8.09 -4.68 3.07
N THR A 43 -7.34 -5.41 3.89
CA THR A 43 -6.99 -4.94 5.24
C THR A 43 -5.53 -4.52 5.30
N VAL A 44 -5.25 -3.54 6.14
CA VAL A 44 -3.89 -3.04 6.37
C VAL A 44 -3.67 -2.80 7.86
N ASN A 45 -2.49 -3.16 8.32
CA ASN A 45 -2.01 -2.77 9.64
C ASN A 45 -0.50 -2.62 9.63
N ASN A 46 0.03 -2.07 10.72
CA ASN A 46 1.45 -2.11 11.02
C ASN A 46 1.65 -3.01 12.25
N PRO A 47 1.91 -4.32 12.06
CA PRO A 47 1.84 -5.30 13.15
C PRO A 47 2.74 -4.97 14.35
N ASP A 48 3.87 -4.32 14.08
CA ASP A 48 4.89 -4.00 15.07
C ASP A 48 4.81 -2.56 15.59
N ALA A 49 3.85 -1.77 15.12
CA ALA A 49 3.64 -0.41 15.62
C ALA A 49 3.11 -0.43 17.05
N VAL A 50 3.80 0.30 17.92
CA VAL A 50 3.22 0.70 19.20
C VAL A 50 2.09 1.72 18.97
N TYR A 51 1.20 1.84 19.96
CA TYR A 51 0.05 2.74 19.87
C TYR A 51 0.42 4.19 19.48
N ALA A 52 1.53 4.72 19.99
CA ALA A 52 2.00 6.06 19.66
C ALA A 52 2.36 6.25 18.16
N GLN A 53 2.71 5.17 17.46
CA GLN A 53 3.09 5.15 16.05
C GLN A 53 1.94 4.78 15.10
N GLY A 54 0.69 4.87 15.59
CA GLY A 54 -0.51 4.49 14.85
C GLY A 54 -1.08 3.13 15.23
N GLY A 55 -0.40 2.38 16.11
CA GLY A 55 -0.84 1.10 16.67
C GLY A 55 -0.93 -0.05 15.66
N SER A 56 -1.15 -1.25 16.20
CA SER A 56 -1.09 -2.50 15.46
C SER A 56 -2.44 -3.00 14.94
N ASP A 57 -3.54 -2.36 15.31
CA ASP A 57 -4.88 -2.83 14.90
C ASP A 57 -5.09 -2.60 13.41
N ALA A 58 -5.77 -3.56 12.78
CA ALA A 58 -6.06 -3.51 11.36
C ALA A 58 -7.22 -2.58 11.00
N ALA A 59 -7.06 -1.91 9.87
CA ALA A 59 -8.09 -1.15 9.18
C ALA A 59 -8.51 -1.86 7.90
N THR A 60 -9.81 -1.80 7.60
CA THR A 60 -10.39 -2.31 6.35
C THR A 60 -10.58 -1.15 5.39
N CYS A 61 -9.99 -1.28 4.21
CA CYS A 61 -10.03 -0.31 3.13
C CYS A 61 -10.87 -0.83 1.97
N SER A 62 -11.71 0.02 1.39
CA SER A 62 -12.50 -0.31 0.19
C SER A 62 -12.55 0.90 -0.74
N LEU A 63 -12.18 0.68 -1.99
CA LEU A 63 -12.27 1.65 -3.08
C LEU A 63 -13.27 1.12 -4.10
N THR A 64 -14.24 1.95 -4.50
CA THR A 64 -15.22 1.61 -5.53
C THR A 64 -15.43 2.76 -6.49
N TRP A 65 -15.52 2.47 -7.79
CA TRP A 65 -15.83 3.47 -8.81
C TRP A 65 -16.45 2.82 -10.05
N ASN A 66 -17.24 3.61 -10.79
CA ASN A 66 -18.00 3.14 -11.96
C ASN A 66 -17.56 3.85 -13.26
N THR A 67 -16.39 4.48 -13.23
CA THR A 67 -15.80 5.23 -14.34
C THR A 67 -14.58 4.52 -14.88
N THR A 68 -14.19 4.83 -16.12
CA THR A 68 -12.95 4.30 -16.71
C THR A 68 -11.69 4.84 -16.05
N ALA A 69 -11.74 6.06 -15.51
CA ALA A 69 -10.67 6.64 -14.73
C ALA A 69 -10.83 6.26 -13.25
N ALA A 70 -9.75 5.76 -12.64
CA ALA A 70 -9.71 5.51 -11.21
C ALA A 70 -9.69 6.81 -10.40
N PRO A 71 -10.36 6.86 -9.24
CA PRO A 71 -10.32 8.02 -8.35
C PRO A 71 -8.93 8.15 -7.72
N THR A 72 -8.39 9.36 -7.71
CA THR A 72 -7.10 9.70 -7.11
C THR A 72 -7.22 10.48 -5.80
N CYS A 73 -8.45 10.72 -5.33
CA CYS A 73 -8.70 11.27 -4.01
C CYS A 73 -8.50 10.20 -2.93
N TRP A 74 -8.21 10.62 -1.71
CA TRP A 74 -8.01 9.75 -0.56
C TRP A 74 -9.34 9.31 0.03
N THR A 75 -9.51 8.00 0.17
CA THR A 75 -10.65 7.39 0.85
C THR A 75 -10.22 6.91 2.22
N GLN A 76 -10.98 7.28 3.25
CA GLN A 76 -10.71 6.82 4.62
C GLN A 76 -11.05 5.33 4.78
N CYS A 77 -10.16 4.58 5.41
CA CYS A 77 -10.43 3.20 5.81
C CYS A 77 -11.17 3.14 7.17
N THR A 78 -11.77 1.99 7.46
CA THR A 78 -12.55 1.79 8.68
C THR A 78 -11.81 0.89 9.68
N GLY A 79 -11.84 1.23 10.97
CA GLY A 79 -11.07 0.53 12.00
C GLY A 79 -9.63 1.05 12.15
N GLY A 80 -8.75 0.21 12.69
CA GLY A 80 -7.36 0.57 13.04
C GLY A 80 -7.23 1.39 14.32
N SER A 81 -6.03 1.40 14.91
CA SER A 81 -5.75 2.25 16.08
C SER A 81 -5.46 3.71 15.65
N GLY A 82 -4.83 3.89 14.49
CA GLY A 82 -4.66 5.17 13.79
C GLY A 82 -5.66 5.34 12.64
N THR A 83 -5.70 6.52 12.03
CA THR A 83 -6.54 6.76 10.86
C THR A 83 -5.80 6.39 9.60
N TYR A 84 -6.34 5.42 8.86
CA TYR A 84 -5.80 5.00 7.57
C TYR A 84 -6.57 5.65 6.42
N TYR A 85 -5.85 6.04 5.37
CA TYR A 85 -6.40 6.43 4.08
C TYR A 85 -5.74 5.62 2.98
N THR A 86 -6.49 5.37 1.91
CA THR A 86 -5.97 4.76 0.69
C THR A 86 -6.50 5.45 -0.55
N ARG A 87 -5.76 5.35 -1.65
CA ARG A 87 -6.22 5.73 -2.98
C ARG A 87 -5.52 4.90 -4.05
N ILE A 88 -6.09 4.88 -5.24
CA ILE A 88 -5.31 4.49 -6.43
C ILE A 88 -4.24 5.56 -6.65
N SER A 89 -2.99 5.13 -6.79
CA SER A 89 -1.85 6.04 -6.93
C SER A 89 -2.02 6.89 -8.20
N PRO A 90 -1.97 8.23 -8.12
CA PRO A 90 -2.14 9.10 -9.28
C PRO A 90 -0.98 9.01 -10.28
N ASN A 91 0.15 8.44 -9.85
CA ASN A 91 1.37 8.36 -10.66
C ASN A 91 1.34 7.20 -11.66
N LEU A 92 0.36 6.30 -11.57
CA LEU A 92 0.19 5.17 -12.45
C LEU A 92 -1.27 5.05 -12.91
N THR A 93 -1.46 4.62 -14.16
CA THR A 93 -2.80 4.39 -14.70
C THR A 93 -3.32 3.04 -14.21
N TYR A 94 -4.45 3.04 -13.51
CA TYR A 94 -5.19 1.80 -13.25
C TYR A 94 -5.63 1.23 -14.59
N THR A 95 -5.10 0.05 -14.92
CA THR A 95 -5.43 -0.59 -16.21
C THR A 95 -6.47 -1.68 -16.00
N CYS A 96 -6.32 -2.48 -14.93
CA CYS A 96 -7.24 -3.54 -14.56
C CYS A 96 -6.95 -4.05 -13.14
N ALA A 97 -7.82 -4.94 -12.64
CA ALA A 97 -7.79 -5.54 -11.30
C ALA A 97 -6.50 -6.31 -10.97
N ASP A 98 -5.63 -6.55 -11.94
CA ASP A 98 -4.32 -7.16 -11.74
C ASP A 98 -3.14 -6.20 -11.86
N ASP A 99 -3.32 -4.97 -12.35
CA ASP A 99 -2.24 -4.02 -12.59
C ASP A 99 -2.62 -2.60 -12.18
N PHE A 100 -2.20 -2.24 -10.96
CA PHE A 100 -2.42 -0.93 -10.37
C PHE A 100 -1.45 -0.65 -9.22
N SER A 101 -1.47 0.57 -8.69
CA SER A 101 -0.76 0.88 -7.45
C SER A 101 -1.67 1.56 -6.44
N LEU A 102 -1.45 1.26 -5.17
CA LEU A 102 -2.13 1.84 -4.03
C LEU A 102 -1.17 2.75 -3.28
N ASP A 103 -1.62 3.95 -2.93
CA ASP A 103 -0.96 4.72 -1.89
C ASP A 103 -1.70 4.46 -0.57
N ILE A 104 -0.95 4.19 0.50
CA ILE A 104 -1.47 3.99 1.84
C ILE A 104 -0.87 5.07 2.75
N TRP A 105 -1.72 5.69 3.56
CA TRP A 105 -1.36 6.71 4.53
C TRP A 105 -1.94 6.33 5.90
N GLN A 106 -1.17 6.50 6.98
CA GLN A 106 -1.63 6.25 8.35
C GLN A 106 -1.18 7.37 9.31
N SER A 107 -2.10 7.92 10.10
CA SER A 107 -1.77 8.87 11.18
C SER A 107 -1.21 8.18 12.42
N TYR A 108 -0.35 8.90 13.15
CA TYR A 108 0.01 8.54 14.52
C TYR A 108 -1.12 8.93 15.46
N VAL A 109 -1.33 8.18 16.54
CA VAL A 109 -2.47 8.42 17.43
C VAL A 109 -2.29 9.65 18.32
N TYR A 110 -1.08 9.87 18.84
CA TYR A 110 -0.80 10.97 19.78
C TYR A 110 -0.01 12.12 19.18
N GLU A 111 0.70 11.87 18.08
CA GLU A 111 1.49 12.89 17.40
C GLU A 111 0.75 13.31 16.14
N LEU A 112 -0.22 14.23 16.30
CA LEU A 112 -1.10 14.79 15.26
C LEU A 112 -0.37 15.54 14.12
N GLY A 113 0.94 15.35 13.98
CA GLY A 113 1.71 15.79 12.81
C GLY A 113 2.43 14.64 12.12
N ASN A 114 2.43 13.43 12.67
CA ASN A 114 3.24 12.34 12.14
C ASN A 114 2.37 11.33 11.43
N HIS A 115 2.95 10.72 10.40
CA HIS A 115 2.27 9.72 9.61
C HIS A 115 3.24 8.75 8.95
N ASN A 116 2.71 7.60 8.57
CA ASN A 116 3.40 6.61 7.76
C ASN A 116 2.80 6.60 6.35
N ASN A 117 3.64 6.50 5.31
CA ASN A 117 3.20 6.33 3.93
C ASN A 117 3.85 5.11 3.28
N ALA A 118 3.13 4.48 2.37
CA ALA A 118 3.73 3.57 1.41
C ALA A 118 3.01 3.66 0.07
N SER A 119 3.72 3.28 -0.99
CA SER A 119 3.11 2.97 -2.28
C SER A 119 3.36 1.50 -2.59
N VAL A 120 2.31 0.79 -2.97
CA VAL A 120 2.31 -0.64 -3.26
C VAL A 120 1.94 -0.83 -4.71
N THR A 121 2.79 -1.52 -5.48
CA THR A 121 2.47 -1.94 -6.84
C THR A 121 1.93 -3.36 -6.86
N ILE A 122 0.67 -3.49 -7.29
CA ILE A 122 -0.01 -4.76 -7.55
C ILE A 122 0.16 -5.06 -9.03
N SER A 123 0.90 -6.11 -9.35
CA SER A 123 1.05 -6.60 -10.73
C SER A 123 1.26 -8.12 -10.72
N PRO A 124 0.92 -8.85 -11.79
CA PRO A 124 1.21 -10.29 -11.87
C PRO A 124 2.72 -10.59 -11.88
N SER A 125 3.54 -9.59 -12.22
CA SER A 125 5.00 -9.68 -12.32
C SER A 125 5.75 -9.13 -11.11
N SER A 126 5.08 -8.48 -10.14
CA SER A 126 5.78 -7.90 -9.00
C SER A 126 6.12 -9.00 -8.00
N SER A 127 7.40 -9.12 -7.67
CA SER A 127 7.92 -10.04 -6.65
C SER A 127 7.38 -9.74 -5.24
N THR A 128 6.72 -8.60 -5.02
CA THR A 128 5.98 -8.25 -3.81
C THR A 128 4.62 -8.96 -3.68
N GLY A 129 4.10 -9.55 -4.76
CA GLY A 129 2.88 -10.38 -4.78
C GLY A 129 3.07 -11.74 -5.48
N GLY A 130 4.34 -12.12 -5.70
CA GLY A 130 4.77 -13.06 -6.75
C GLY A 130 4.33 -14.51 -6.64
N ASP A 131 3.85 -14.98 -5.50
CA ASP A 131 3.30 -16.35 -5.35
C ASP A 131 1.88 -16.37 -4.77
N SER A 132 1.32 -15.20 -4.47
CA SER A 132 0.08 -15.08 -3.71
C SER A 132 -1.00 -14.29 -4.42
N PHE A 133 -0.80 -13.62 -5.56
CA PHE A 133 -1.88 -12.89 -6.23
C PHE A 133 -2.37 -13.60 -7.49
N GLY A 134 -3.58 -14.15 -7.45
CA GLY A 134 -4.17 -14.94 -8.54
C GLY A 134 -5.42 -14.28 -9.10
N CYS A 135 -5.59 -14.35 -10.42
CA CYS A 135 -6.75 -13.80 -11.10
C CYS A 135 -7.57 -14.88 -11.80
N THR A 136 -8.90 -14.71 -11.77
CA THR A 136 -9.84 -15.41 -12.65
C THR A 136 -10.51 -14.39 -13.55
N GLN A 137 -10.70 -14.74 -14.81
CA GLN A 137 -11.36 -13.89 -15.80
C GLN A 137 -12.44 -14.67 -16.54
N ASP A 138 -13.59 -14.04 -16.71
CA ASP A 138 -14.63 -14.41 -17.66
C ASP A 138 -14.92 -13.24 -18.62
N ASP A 139 -15.94 -13.39 -19.47
CA ASP A 139 -16.30 -12.40 -20.50
C ASP A 139 -16.83 -11.07 -19.90
N GLN A 140 -17.23 -11.05 -18.64
CA GLN A 140 -17.88 -9.90 -18.00
C GLN A 140 -17.11 -9.35 -16.80
N CYS A 141 -16.21 -10.15 -16.22
CA CYS A 141 -15.59 -9.88 -14.94
C CYS A 141 -14.14 -10.38 -14.88
N LYS A 142 -13.26 -9.59 -14.26
CA LYS A 142 -11.94 -10.03 -13.80
C LYS A 142 -11.87 -9.86 -12.30
N THR A 143 -11.57 -10.94 -11.59
CA THR A 143 -11.40 -10.95 -10.14
C THR A 143 -9.98 -11.38 -9.83
N CYS A 144 -9.28 -10.59 -9.04
CA CYS A 144 -7.93 -10.84 -8.60
C CYS A 144 -7.86 -10.81 -7.08
N GLN A 145 -7.26 -11.83 -6.50
CA GLN A 145 -7.23 -12.03 -5.06
C GLN A 145 -5.85 -12.46 -4.63
N THR A 146 -5.42 -12.00 -3.45
CA THR A 146 -4.41 -12.77 -2.72
C THR A 146 -5.01 -14.17 -2.49
N THR A 147 -4.27 -15.25 -2.79
CA THR A 147 -4.73 -16.64 -2.91
C THR A 147 -5.60 -17.02 -1.72
N LYS A 148 -6.50 -17.97 -1.90
CA LYS A 148 -7.32 -18.48 -0.81
C LYS A 148 -6.36 -19.20 0.17
N ASP A 149 -6.00 -18.50 1.27
CA ASP A 149 -4.95 -18.77 2.30
C ASP A 149 -3.84 -17.68 2.38
N GLY A 150 -3.91 -16.67 1.52
CA GLY A 150 -2.90 -15.65 1.27
C GLY A 150 -2.65 -14.77 2.48
N LYS A 151 -1.45 -14.90 3.02
CA LYS A 151 -0.95 -14.18 4.21
C LYS A 151 -0.74 -12.67 3.97
N GLY A 152 -1.41 -12.06 3.00
CA GLY A 152 -1.04 -10.70 2.57
C GLY A 152 0.41 -10.61 2.11
N PHE A 153 0.94 -9.39 2.11
CA PHE A 153 2.34 -9.10 1.85
C PHE A 153 2.76 -7.89 2.69
N ASP A 154 4.07 -7.79 2.95
CA ASP A 154 4.64 -6.68 3.70
C ASP A 154 5.22 -5.64 2.74
N GLN A 155 4.93 -4.39 3.03
CA GLN A 155 5.42 -3.23 2.30
C GLN A 155 6.16 -2.30 3.25
N SER A 156 7.42 -2.00 2.95
CA SER A 156 8.17 -0.97 3.66
C SER A 156 7.46 0.37 3.55
N LEU A 157 7.42 1.10 4.67
CA LEU A 157 6.82 2.43 4.76
C LEU A 157 7.88 3.50 5.07
N GLU A 158 7.52 4.73 4.74
CA GLU A 158 8.26 5.94 5.08
C GLU A 158 7.54 6.67 6.21
N GLN A 159 8.31 7.16 7.18
CA GLN A 159 7.80 7.91 8.32
C GLN A 159 7.99 9.41 8.08
N PHE A 160 6.97 10.19 8.38
CA PHE A 160 6.97 11.63 8.24
C PHE A 160 6.66 12.29 9.57
N TYR A 161 7.33 13.41 9.82
CA TYR A 161 7.19 14.20 11.04
C TYR A 161 6.72 15.62 10.69
N GLY A 162 5.56 16.03 11.20
CA GLY A 162 4.89 17.29 10.88
C GLY A 162 3.89 17.21 9.71
N GLY A 163 2.62 17.54 9.98
CA GLY A 163 1.49 17.42 9.04
C GLY A 163 0.78 16.05 9.09
N ALA A 164 -0.45 16.00 9.59
CA ALA A 164 -1.24 14.76 9.74
C ALA A 164 -2.49 14.68 8.86
N VAL A 165 -2.50 15.37 7.73
CA VAL A 165 -3.50 15.13 6.69
C VAL A 165 -2.78 14.63 5.45
N PRO A 166 -3.32 13.59 4.77
CA PRO A 166 -2.77 13.17 3.51
C PRO A 166 -2.85 14.35 2.52
N GLY A 167 -1.75 14.64 1.83
CA GLY A 167 -1.73 15.68 0.81
C GLY A 167 -2.63 15.28 -0.37
N GLY A 168 -3.60 16.12 -0.72
CA GLY A 168 -4.51 15.89 -1.85
C GLY A 168 -5.99 16.04 -1.46
N GLU A 169 -6.88 15.72 -2.40
CA GLU A 169 -8.33 15.74 -2.19
C GLU A 169 -8.78 14.49 -1.43
N ILE A 170 -9.80 14.63 -0.58
CA ILE A 170 -10.48 13.54 0.13
C ILE A 170 -11.75 13.18 -0.64
N CYS A 171 -11.99 11.89 -0.87
CA CYS A 171 -13.30 11.36 -1.25
C CYS A 171 -14.14 11.18 0.04
#